data_AF-A0A843UJQ2-F1
#
_entry.id   AF-A0A843UJQ2-F1
#
_cell.length_a   1.000
_cell.length_b   1.000
_cell.length_c   1.000
_cell.angle_alpha   90.00
_cell.angle_beta   90.00
_cell.angle_gamma   90.00
#
_symmetry.space_group_name_H-M   'P 1'
#
loop_
_entity.id
_entity.type
_entity.pdbx_description
1 polymer ?
#
loop_
_entity_poly.entity_id
_entity_poly.type
_entity_poly.pdbx_seq_one_letter_code
_entity_poly.pdbx_strand_id
1 'polypeptide(L)'
;MGAGGRMSAEERFEHQMPHEEHDELRRVPTAAPPFTLGEIKKAIPQRCFQRSVLRSFSYVVQDLAIVSVLFYLAIAYFPTLPSPLHLLAWPLYWAVQGCVLTGVWVIAHECGHHAFSDYSLLDDVVGLVLHSALLVPYFSWKYSHRRHHSNTGSLERDEVFVPKPKAKLAWFSKYLNNPPGRFLTLFILRNFVGLCVLVNALEVDLSANIVRGAKELVGTAIKVQSSR
;
A
#
# COMPACT_ATOMS: atom_id res chain seq x y z
N MET A 1 33.23 62.01 18.57
CA MET A 1 34.28 61.04 18.19
C MET A 1 33.54 59.87 17.53
N GLY A 2 33.50 59.62 16.23
CA GLY A 2 34.46 59.86 15.16
C GLY A 2 35.15 58.55 14.81
N ALA A 3 34.60 57.77 13.85
CA ALA A 3 35.32 56.94 12.86
C ALA A 3 34.34 56.03 12.09
N GLY A 4 33.79 56.53 10.99
CA GLY A 4 33.21 55.70 9.94
C GLY A 4 34.36 55.16 9.07
N GLY A 5 34.76 53.92 9.30
CA GLY A 5 35.70 53.21 8.44
C GLY A 5 35.00 52.75 7.17
N ARG A 6 35.46 53.22 6.00
CA ARG A 6 35.07 52.65 4.71
C ARG A 6 35.76 51.30 4.57
N MET A 7 34.98 50.22 4.63
CA MET A 7 35.44 48.88 4.24
C MET A 7 35.98 48.90 2.81
N SER A 8 37.11 48.23 2.61
CA SER A 8 37.72 48.02 1.30
C SER A 8 36.89 47.08 0.42
N ALA A 9 37.13 47.09 -0.89
CA ALA A 9 36.42 46.23 -1.83
C ALA A 9 36.69 44.72 -1.60
N GLU A 10 37.86 44.37 -1.05
CA GLU A 10 38.23 43.00 -0.69
C GLU A 10 37.45 42.50 0.53
N GLU A 11 37.27 43.33 1.57
CA GLU A 11 36.46 42.98 2.75
C GLU A 11 34.97 42.81 2.42
N ARG A 12 34.46 43.49 1.39
CA ARG A 12 33.11 43.28 0.87
C ARG A 12 32.98 41.96 0.11
N PHE A 13 34.03 41.53 -0.57
CA PHE A 13 34.05 40.29 -1.34
C PHE A 13 34.18 39.06 -0.43
N GLU A 14 35.00 39.12 0.62
CA GLU A 14 35.06 38.05 1.63
C GLU A 14 33.74 37.87 2.37
N HIS A 15 33.03 38.96 2.70
CA HIS A 15 31.72 38.84 3.37
C HIS A 15 30.62 38.31 2.43
N GLN A 16 30.85 38.29 1.11
CA GLN A 16 29.95 37.71 0.11
C GLN A 16 30.28 36.27 -0.27
N MET A 17 31.43 35.74 0.16
CA MET A 17 31.69 34.32 0.08
C MET A 17 30.87 33.64 1.18
N PRO A 18 29.98 32.69 0.85
CA PRO A 18 29.35 31.88 1.87
C PRO A 18 30.48 31.17 2.60
N HIS A 19 30.62 31.43 3.91
CA HIS A 19 31.23 30.43 4.77
C HIS A 19 30.39 29.17 4.56
N GLU A 20 30.96 28.17 3.86
CA GLU A 20 30.37 26.84 3.78
C GLU A 20 30.46 26.21 5.18
N GLU A 21 29.60 26.67 6.08
CA GLU A 21 29.07 25.79 7.11
C GLU A 21 28.31 24.70 6.35
N HIS A 22 28.93 23.53 6.25
CA HIS A 22 28.23 22.30 5.96
C HIS A 22 27.22 22.04 7.08
N ASP A 23 26.11 22.79 7.08
CA ASP A 23 24.91 22.45 7.82
C ASP A 23 24.36 21.18 7.15
N GLU A 24 24.68 20.03 7.74
CA GLU A 24 24.23 18.71 7.27
C GLU A 24 22.70 18.61 7.13
N LEU A 25 21.96 19.59 7.65
CA LEU A 25 20.51 19.69 7.56
C LEU A 25 20.06 20.98 6.87
N ARG A 26 20.62 21.31 5.69
CA ARG A 26 20.09 22.35 4.81
C ARG A 26 18.57 22.15 4.62
N ARG A 27 17.78 22.97 5.32
CA ARG A 27 16.31 22.89 5.30
C ARG A 27 15.83 23.08 3.86
N VAL A 28 14.83 22.28 3.47
CA VAL A 28 14.22 22.39 2.14
C VAL A 28 13.74 23.83 1.90
N PRO A 29 13.91 24.38 0.68
CA PRO A 29 13.47 25.74 0.38
C PRO A 29 11.97 25.91 0.68
N THR A 30 11.62 26.95 1.43
CA THR A 30 10.23 27.31 1.76
C THR A 30 9.65 28.34 0.79
N ALA A 31 10.50 28.97 -0.03
CA ALA A 31 10.08 29.88 -1.08
C ALA A 31 9.31 29.13 -2.17
N ALA A 32 8.33 29.80 -2.78
CA ALA A 32 7.63 29.25 -3.92
C ALA A 32 8.64 28.97 -5.06
N PRO A 33 8.52 27.83 -5.76
CA PRO A 33 9.40 27.54 -6.88
C PRO A 33 9.21 28.59 -8.00
N PRO A 34 10.25 28.88 -8.80
CA PRO A 34 10.20 29.88 -9.87
C PRO A 34 9.44 29.38 -11.12
N PHE A 35 8.64 28.33 -10.99
CA PHE A 35 7.86 27.72 -12.06
C PHE A 35 6.47 27.32 -11.55
N THR A 36 5.52 27.30 -12.47
CA THR A 36 4.13 26.93 -12.24
C THR A 36 3.88 25.45 -12.53
N LEU A 37 2.82 24.88 -11.95
CA LEU A 37 2.39 23.52 -12.27
C LEU A 37 2.08 23.34 -13.77
N GLY A 38 1.60 24.40 -14.44
CA GLY A 38 1.32 24.39 -15.87
C GLY A 38 2.58 24.23 -16.72
N GLU A 39 3.69 24.88 -16.34
CA GLU A 39 4.99 24.73 -17.01
C GLU A 39 5.54 23.32 -16.85
N ILE A 40 5.42 22.74 -15.65
CA ILE A 40 5.80 21.33 -15.41
C ILE A 40 4.98 20.41 -16.32
N LYS A 41 3.65 20.58 -16.37
CA LYS A 41 2.78 19.74 -17.23
C LYS A 41 3.13 19.87 -18.72
N LYS A 42 3.50 21.07 -19.19
CA LYS A 42 3.93 21.29 -20.58
C LYS A 42 5.27 20.61 -20.91
N ALA A 43 6.15 20.45 -19.92
CA ALA A 43 7.42 19.75 -20.10
C ALA A 43 7.24 18.22 -20.24
N ILE A 44 6.11 17.65 -19.79
CA ILE A 44 5.82 16.22 -19.88
C ILE A 44 5.28 15.88 -21.28
N PRO A 45 5.82 14.85 -21.97
CA PRO A 45 5.31 14.43 -23.28
C PRO A 45 3.81 14.09 -23.28
N GLN A 46 3.07 14.52 -24.31
CA GLN A 46 1.61 14.32 -24.40
C GLN A 46 1.19 12.84 -24.34
N ARG A 47 2.03 11.93 -24.87
CA ARG A 47 1.81 10.48 -24.78
C ARG A 47 1.69 9.95 -23.35
N CYS A 48 2.27 10.65 -22.36
CA CYS A 48 2.18 10.27 -20.94
C CYS A 48 0.79 10.55 -20.33
N PHE A 49 -0.04 11.36 -21.00
CA PHE A 49 -1.41 11.65 -20.58
C PHE A 49 -2.45 10.77 -21.28
N GLN A 50 -2.03 9.93 -22.23
CA GLN A 50 -2.91 9.03 -22.96
C GLN A 50 -3.08 7.71 -22.20
N ARG A 51 -4.27 7.49 -21.65
CA ARG A 51 -4.62 6.26 -20.93
C ARG A 51 -5.21 5.25 -21.90
N SER A 52 -4.80 3.99 -21.80
CA SER A 52 -5.31 2.93 -22.66
C SER A 52 -6.06 1.92 -21.80
N VAL A 53 -7.40 1.91 -21.94
CA VAL A 53 -8.28 0.99 -21.21
C VAL A 53 -7.86 -0.46 -21.40
N LEU A 54 -7.54 -0.86 -22.64
CA LEU A 54 -7.09 -2.22 -22.94
C LEU A 54 -5.80 -2.58 -22.20
N ARG A 55 -4.83 -1.66 -22.17
CA ARG A 55 -3.59 -1.88 -21.43
C ARG A 55 -3.85 -1.97 -19.92
N SER A 56 -4.66 -1.06 -19.38
CA SER A 56 -5.01 -1.06 -17.95
C SER A 56 -5.69 -2.38 -17.54
N PHE A 57 -6.65 -2.86 -18.33
CA PHE A 57 -7.29 -4.16 -18.07
C PHE A 57 -6.37 -5.36 -18.30
N SER A 58 -5.39 -5.28 -19.21
CA SER A 58 -4.41 -6.37 -19.37
C SER A 58 -3.61 -6.63 -18.09
N TYR A 59 -3.28 -5.58 -17.32
CA TYR A 59 -2.63 -5.72 -16.02
C TYR A 59 -3.57 -6.31 -14.96
N VAL A 60 -4.85 -5.92 -14.96
CA VAL A 60 -5.85 -6.54 -14.07
C VAL A 60 -5.95 -8.03 -14.33
N VAL A 61 -6.09 -8.44 -15.59
CA VAL A 61 -6.20 -9.85 -15.98
C VAL A 61 -4.92 -10.61 -15.64
N GLN A 62 -3.75 -10.02 -15.91
CA GLN A 62 -2.46 -10.61 -15.58
C GLN A 62 -2.33 -10.88 -14.07
N ASP A 63 -2.59 -9.88 -13.24
CA ASP A 63 -2.46 -10.01 -11.78
C ASP A 63 -3.47 -11.03 -11.24
N LEU A 64 -4.73 -11.00 -11.70
CA LEU A 64 -5.74 -11.96 -11.28
C LEU A 64 -5.42 -13.40 -11.74
N ALA A 65 -4.85 -13.57 -12.94
CA ALA A 65 -4.40 -14.87 -13.41
C ALA A 65 -3.28 -15.43 -12.53
N ILE A 66 -2.29 -14.60 -12.17
CA ILE A 66 -1.20 -15.01 -11.26
C ILE A 66 -1.76 -15.36 -9.88
N VAL A 67 -2.67 -14.53 -9.34
CA VAL A 67 -3.39 -14.79 -8.07
C VAL A 67 -4.11 -16.13 -8.11
N SER A 68 -4.84 -16.43 -9.19
CA SER A 68 -5.57 -17.69 -9.35
C SER A 68 -4.64 -18.89 -9.48
N VAL A 69 -3.54 -18.77 -10.25
CA VAL A 69 -2.56 -19.85 -10.40
C VAL A 69 -1.88 -20.16 -9.07
N LEU A 70 -1.40 -19.15 -8.35
CA LEU A 70 -0.77 -19.34 -7.05
C LEU A 70 -1.74 -19.96 -6.03
N PHE A 71 -2.99 -19.49 -6.00
CA PHE A 71 -4.03 -20.06 -5.14
C PHE A 71 -4.29 -21.53 -5.49
N TYR A 72 -4.47 -21.85 -6.78
CA TYR A 72 -4.68 -23.22 -7.25
C TYR A 72 -3.51 -24.13 -6.87
N LEU A 73 -2.27 -23.68 -7.08
CA LEU A 73 -1.08 -24.43 -6.72
C LEU A 73 -1.01 -24.70 -5.22
N ALA A 74 -1.32 -23.70 -4.40
CA ALA A 74 -1.33 -23.86 -2.94
C ALA A 74 -2.36 -24.91 -2.49
N ILE A 75 -3.61 -24.81 -2.94
CA ILE A 75 -4.67 -25.74 -2.50
C ILE A 75 -4.48 -27.16 -3.06
N ALA A 76 -3.95 -27.32 -4.28
CA ALA A 76 -3.84 -28.61 -4.93
C ALA A 76 -2.59 -29.39 -4.48
N TYR A 77 -1.47 -28.70 -4.23
CA TYR A 77 -0.18 -29.37 -3.99
C TYR A 77 0.30 -29.27 -2.55
N PHE A 78 -0.07 -28.26 -1.76
CA PHE A 78 0.47 -28.17 -0.39
C PHE A 78 0.04 -29.34 0.51
N PRO A 79 -1.20 -29.85 0.43
CA PRO A 79 -1.62 -31.02 1.19
C PRO A 79 -0.85 -32.30 0.83
N THR A 80 -0.24 -32.38 -0.36
CA THR A 80 0.51 -33.58 -0.80
C THR A 80 1.98 -33.55 -0.37
N LEU A 81 2.46 -32.43 0.18
CA LEU A 81 3.83 -32.30 0.66
C LEU A 81 4.04 -33.03 2.00
N PRO A 82 5.16 -33.74 2.17
CA PRO A 82 5.48 -34.39 3.45
C PRO A 82 5.72 -33.35 4.55
N SER A 83 5.46 -33.72 5.80
CA SER A 83 5.84 -32.90 6.96
C SER A 83 7.37 -32.79 7.06
N PRO A 84 7.96 -31.62 7.36
CA PRO A 84 7.33 -30.35 7.72
C PRO A 84 7.10 -29.38 6.54
N LEU A 85 7.35 -29.80 5.30
CA LEU A 85 7.34 -28.92 4.12
C LEU A 85 5.97 -28.30 3.86
N HIS A 86 4.87 -29.03 4.07
CA HIS A 86 3.53 -28.45 3.92
C HIS A 86 3.27 -27.29 4.90
N LEU A 87 3.84 -27.33 6.11
CA LEU A 87 3.69 -26.25 7.10
C LEU A 87 4.50 -25.02 6.70
N LEU A 88 5.71 -25.23 6.16
CA LEU A 88 6.58 -24.14 5.70
C LEU A 88 6.11 -23.50 4.39
N ALA A 89 5.36 -24.25 3.56
CA ALA A 89 4.83 -23.76 2.30
C ALA A 89 3.80 -22.63 2.48
N TRP A 90 2.99 -22.66 3.55
CA TRP A 90 1.94 -21.67 3.80
C TRP A 90 2.46 -20.24 4.05
N PRO A 91 3.42 -19.99 4.95
CA PRO A 91 3.99 -18.65 5.12
C PRO A 91 4.65 -18.11 3.85
N LEU A 92 5.33 -18.97 3.09
CA LEU A 92 5.93 -18.58 1.81
C LEU A 92 4.86 -18.18 0.81
N TYR A 93 3.79 -18.97 0.69
CA TYR A 93 2.64 -18.64 -0.14
C TYR A 93 2.00 -17.31 0.28
N TRP A 94 1.73 -17.08 1.57
CA TRP A 94 1.14 -15.81 2.01
C TRP A 94 2.01 -14.61 1.65
N ALA A 95 3.33 -14.73 1.77
CA ALA A 95 4.25 -13.68 1.39
C ALA A 95 4.17 -13.39 -0.12
N VAL A 96 4.27 -14.42 -0.96
CA VAL A 96 4.23 -14.29 -2.42
C VAL A 96 2.86 -13.81 -2.91
N GLN A 97 1.78 -14.44 -2.45
CA GLN A 97 0.41 -14.08 -2.77
C GLN A 97 0.09 -12.64 -2.35
N GLY A 98 0.53 -12.24 -1.15
CA GLY A 98 0.37 -10.88 -0.65
C GLY A 98 1.09 -9.85 -1.53
N CYS A 99 2.27 -10.18 -2.05
CA CYS A 99 2.98 -9.32 -3.01
C CYS A 99 2.20 -9.12 -4.30
N VAL A 100 1.62 -10.19 -4.87
CA VAL A 100 0.81 -10.08 -6.11
C VAL A 100 -0.51 -9.33 -5.85
N LEU A 101 -1.20 -9.61 -4.76
CA LEU A 101 -2.42 -8.89 -4.37
C LEU A 101 -2.16 -7.40 -4.08
N THR A 102 -0.93 -7.04 -3.71
CA THR A 102 -0.53 -5.63 -3.62
C THR A 102 -0.55 -4.96 -5.00
N GLY A 103 -0.22 -5.68 -6.08
CA GLY A 103 -0.38 -5.19 -7.46
C GLY A 103 -1.84 -4.85 -7.79
N VAL A 104 -2.76 -5.75 -7.47
CA VAL A 104 -4.22 -5.51 -7.61
C VAL A 104 -4.66 -4.31 -6.79
N TRP A 105 -4.17 -4.18 -5.56
CA TRP A 105 -4.44 -3.02 -4.70
C TRP A 105 -3.95 -1.71 -5.33
N VAL A 106 -2.75 -1.71 -5.92
CA VAL A 106 -2.16 -0.55 -6.61
C VAL A 106 -3.02 -0.15 -7.81
N ILE A 107 -3.47 -1.10 -8.63
CA ILE A 107 -4.34 -0.78 -9.78
C ILE A 107 -5.65 -0.11 -9.32
N ALA A 108 -6.27 -0.63 -8.26
CA ALA A 108 -7.47 -0.03 -7.68
C ALA A 108 -7.20 1.33 -6.99
N HIS A 109 -6.01 1.52 -6.44
CA HIS A 109 -5.53 2.83 -5.96
C HIS A 109 -5.42 3.84 -7.11
N GLU A 110 -4.88 3.44 -8.26
CA GLU A 110 -4.80 4.29 -9.47
C GLU A 110 -6.19 4.66 -10.03
N CYS A 111 -7.19 3.79 -9.85
CA CYS A 111 -8.58 4.13 -10.15
C CYS A 111 -9.08 5.30 -9.28
N GLY A 112 -8.69 5.33 -8.00
CA GLY A 112 -9.00 6.45 -7.09
C GLY A 112 -8.39 7.79 -7.50
N HIS A 113 -7.26 7.74 -8.23
CA HIS A 113 -6.59 8.89 -8.83
C HIS A 113 -7.13 9.28 -10.20
N HIS A 114 -8.06 8.50 -10.76
CA HIS A 114 -8.49 8.63 -12.15
C HIS A 114 -7.34 8.52 -13.15
N ALA A 115 -6.40 7.62 -12.86
CA ALA A 115 -5.25 7.32 -13.71
C ALA A 115 -5.45 6.04 -14.54
N PHE A 116 -6.44 5.22 -14.21
CA PHE A 116 -6.71 3.94 -14.86
C PHE A 116 -7.32 4.10 -16.27
N SER A 117 -8.27 5.03 -16.44
CA SER A 117 -8.88 5.36 -17.72
C SER A 117 -9.25 6.84 -17.83
N ASP A 118 -9.73 7.27 -19.00
CA ASP A 118 -10.29 8.61 -19.18
C ASP A 118 -11.75 8.72 -18.71
N TYR A 119 -12.32 7.63 -18.20
CA TYR A 119 -13.73 7.54 -17.77
C TYR A 119 -13.81 7.37 -16.25
N SER A 120 -14.11 8.44 -15.53
CA SER A 120 -14.14 8.43 -14.06
C SER A 120 -15.11 7.40 -13.47
N LEU A 121 -16.25 7.14 -14.14
CA LEU A 121 -17.21 6.12 -13.71
C LEU A 121 -16.64 4.71 -13.84
N LEU A 122 -15.91 4.43 -14.92
CA LEU A 122 -15.27 3.13 -15.13
C LEU A 122 -14.24 2.87 -14.02
N ASP A 123 -13.42 3.88 -13.72
CA ASP A 123 -12.45 3.82 -12.64
C ASP A 123 -13.12 3.57 -11.29
N ASP A 124 -14.21 4.28 -10.99
CA ASP A 124 -14.92 4.08 -9.72
C ASP A 124 -15.57 2.70 -9.60
N VAL A 125 -16.08 2.13 -10.69
CA VAL A 125 -16.61 0.76 -10.69
C VAL A 125 -15.48 -0.26 -10.50
N VAL A 126 -14.40 -0.16 -11.28
CA VAL A 126 -13.26 -1.09 -11.21
C VAL A 126 -12.59 -1.02 -9.83
N GLY A 127 -12.31 0.19 -9.36
CA GLY A 127 -11.74 0.45 -8.04
C GLY A 127 -12.62 -0.11 -6.92
N LEU A 128 -13.93 0.12 -6.98
CA LEU A 128 -14.87 -0.44 -6.00
C LEU A 128 -14.82 -1.96 -5.97
N VAL A 129 -14.88 -2.63 -7.13
CA VAL A 129 -14.87 -4.10 -7.21
C VAL A 129 -13.57 -4.67 -6.66
N LEU A 130 -12.42 -4.17 -7.14
CA LEU A 130 -11.10 -4.69 -6.76
C LEU A 130 -10.77 -4.42 -5.29
N HIS A 131 -11.00 -3.20 -4.79
CA HIS A 131 -10.78 -2.90 -3.36
C HIS A 131 -11.76 -3.66 -2.46
N SER A 132 -13.02 -3.86 -2.86
CA SER A 132 -13.96 -4.67 -2.08
C SER A 132 -13.51 -6.13 -1.96
N ALA A 133 -12.98 -6.71 -3.04
CA ALA A 133 -12.39 -8.05 -3.02
C ALA A 133 -11.18 -8.17 -2.08
N LEU A 134 -10.49 -7.05 -1.82
CA LEU A 134 -9.37 -6.93 -0.89
C LEU A 134 -9.78 -6.41 0.50
N LEU A 135 -11.09 -6.32 0.78
CA LEU A 135 -11.64 -5.80 2.03
C LEU A 135 -11.25 -4.35 2.35
N VAL A 136 -11.02 -3.55 1.30
CA VAL A 136 -10.73 -2.12 1.39
C VAL A 136 -11.99 -1.32 1.02
N PRO A 137 -12.48 -0.41 1.88
CA PRO A 137 -13.65 0.40 1.56
C PRO A 137 -13.29 1.51 0.56
N TYR A 138 -13.44 1.22 -0.74
CA TYR A 138 -12.94 2.05 -1.86
C TYR A 138 -13.24 3.55 -1.73
N PHE A 139 -14.51 3.95 -1.55
CA PHE A 139 -14.85 5.38 -1.52
C PHE A 139 -14.26 6.09 -0.29
N SER A 140 -14.40 5.49 0.89
CA SER A 140 -13.82 6.05 2.12
C SER A 140 -12.31 6.21 1.98
N TRP A 141 -11.65 5.17 1.46
CA TRP A 141 -10.21 5.18 1.18
C TRP A 141 -9.85 6.25 0.13
N LYS A 142 -10.56 6.34 -1.00
CA LYS A 142 -10.34 7.33 -2.05
C LYS A 142 -10.38 8.77 -1.51
N TYR A 143 -11.37 9.10 -0.68
CA TYR A 143 -11.50 10.43 -0.10
C TYR A 143 -10.41 10.76 0.92
N SER A 144 -10.08 9.80 1.78
CA SER A 144 -9.03 9.97 2.79
C SER A 144 -7.66 10.09 2.10
N HIS A 145 -7.37 9.17 1.18
CA HIS A 145 -6.15 9.13 0.41
C HIS A 145 -5.91 10.40 -0.43
N ARG A 146 -6.95 10.99 -1.03
CA ARG A 146 -6.83 12.30 -1.69
C ARG A 146 -6.40 13.40 -0.71
N ARG A 147 -6.93 13.41 0.52
CA ARG A 147 -6.53 14.35 1.57
C ARG A 147 -5.07 14.12 2.02
N HIS A 148 -4.65 12.87 2.11
CA HIS A 148 -3.24 12.53 2.35
C HIS A 148 -2.32 13.11 1.26
N HIS A 149 -2.64 12.91 -0.02
CA HIS A 149 -1.82 13.45 -1.11
C HIS A 149 -1.78 14.98 -1.17
N SER A 150 -2.89 15.66 -0.83
CA SER A 150 -2.89 17.13 -0.79
C SER A 150 -2.12 17.71 0.40
N ASN A 151 -1.86 16.92 1.43
CA ASN A 151 -1.24 17.36 2.69
C ASN A 151 0.02 16.56 3.05
N THR A 152 0.63 15.85 2.09
CA THR A 152 1.75 14.95 2.36
C THR A 152 2.88 15.68 3.07
N GLY A 153 3.26 15.19 4.25
CA GLY A 153 4.34 15.77 5.06
C GLY A 153 3.92 16.96 5.93
N SER A 154 2.64 17.34 5.96
CA SER A 154 2.11 18.26 6.97
C SER A 154 1.90 17.53 8.30
N LEU A 155 2.41 18.10 9.40
CA LEU A 155 2.22 17.54 10.73
C LEU A 155 0.78 17.69 11.23
N GLU A 156 0.05 18.66 10.69
CA GLU A 156 -1.30 19.05 11.14
C GLU A 156 -2.40 18.48 10.26
N ARG A 157 -2.13 18.32 8.95
CA ARG A 157 -3.17 18.02 7.94
C ARG A 157 -2.99 16.67 7.25
N ASP A 158 -1.83 16.02 7.37
CA ASP A 158 -1.70 14.64 6.92
C ASP A 158 -2.51 13.73 7.86
N GLU A 159 -3.17 12.72 7.31
CA GLU A 159 -3.98 11.76 8.06
C GLU A 159 -3.28 10.40 8.23
N VAL A 160 -2.29 10.07 7.39
CA VAL A 160 -1.68 8.74 7.34
C VAL A 160 -0.28 8.73 7.92
N PHE A 161 0.57 9.68 7.52
CA PHE A 161 1.99 9.67 7.88
C PHE A 161 2.40 10.86 8.75
N VAL A 162 1.72 11.02 9.89
CA VAL A 162 2.09 12.03 10.89
C VAL A 162 3.10 11.44 11.89
N PRO A 163 4.36 11.92 11.91
CA PRO A 163 5.33 11.51 12.91
C PRO A 163 4.85 11.87 14.32
N LYS A 164 4.93 10.92 15.25
CA LYS A 164 4.64 11.20 16.65
C LYS A 164 5.72 12.14 17.21
N PRO A 165 5.34 13.23 17.91
CA PRO A 165 6.30 14.03 18.68
C PRO A 165 7.07 13.16 19.66
N LYS A 166 8.34 13.50 19.93
CA LYS A 166 9.23 12.74 20.83
C LYS A 166 8.58 12.45 22.20
N ALA A 167 7.82 13.40 22.73
CA ALA A 167 7.09 13.26 23.99
C ALA A 167 5.98 12.19 23.99
N LYS A 168 5.48 11.80 22.81
CA LYS A 168 4.43 10.77 22.62
C LYS A 168 4.98 9.41 22.18
N LEU A 169 6.31 9.27 22.07
CA LEU A 169 6.94 7.99 21.74
C LEU A 169 6.97 7.09 22.98
N ALA A 170 6.70 5.80 22.79
CA ALA A 170 6.85 4.83 23.87
C ALA A 170 8.33 4.69 24.27
N TRP A 171 8.58 4.40 25.55
CA TRP A 171 9.93 4.30 26.10
C TRP A 171 10.81 3.29 25.32
N PHE A 172 10.21 2.21 24.83
CA PHE A 172 10.91 1.16 24.08
C PHE A 172 11.25 1.53 22.63
N SER A 173 10.64 2.59 22.09
CA SER A 173 10.87 3.05 20.71
C SER A 173 12.34 3.39 20.47
N LYS A 174 13.05 3.88 21.48
CA LYS A 174 14.50 4.15 21.42
C LYS A 174 15.32 2.89 21.09
N TYR A 175 14.89 1.73 21.56
CA TYR A 175 15.60 0.46 21.38
C TYR A 175 15.13 -0.31 20.15
N LEU A 176 13.89 -0.08 19.68
CA LEU A 176 13.35 -0.75 18.48
C LEU A 176 13.50 0.07 17.19
N ASN A 177 13.89 1.34 17.27
CA ASN A 177 14.11 2.19 16.08
C ASN A 177 15.47 1.95 15.41
N ASN A 178 15.83 0.70 15.19
CA ASN A 178 16.96 0.25 14.37
C ASN A 178 16.45 -0.78 13.34
N PRO A 179 17.23 -1.14 12.29
CA PRO A 179 16.74 -2.04 11.24
C PRO A 179 16.23 -3.39 11.77
N PRO A 180 16.91 -4.08 12.71
CA PRO A 180 16.38 -5.32 13.31
C PRO A 180 15.07 -5.11 14.09
N GLY A 181 14.98 -4.06 14.90
CA GLY A 181 13.79 -3.74 15.69
C GLY A 181 12.59 -3.36 14.82
N ARG A 182 12.82 -2.65 13.70
CA ARG A 182 11.79 -2.37 12.70
C ARG A 182 11.33 -3.64 12.00
N PHE A 183 12.24 -4.53 11.62
CA PHE A 183 11.90 -5.82 11.05
C PHE A 183 11.03 -6.63 12.01
N LEU A 184 11.43 -6.74 13.28
CA LEU A 184 10.66 -7.44 14.31
C LEU A 184 9.29 -6.81 14.53
N THR A 185 9.22 -5.48 14.61
CA THR A 185 7.95 -4.74 14.78
C THR A 185 7.01 -4.99 13.62
N LEU A 186 7.51 -4.88 12.39
CA LEU A 186 6.74 -5.14 11.17
C LEU A 186 6.33 -6.61 11.08
N PHE A 187 7.22 -7.54 11.42
CA PHE A 187 6.91 -8.97 11.45
C PHE A 187 5.79 -9.28 12.43
N ILE A 188 5.84 -8.73 13.65
CA ILE A 188 4.79 -8.91 14.66
C ILE A 188 3.46 -8.27 14.18
N LEU A 189 3.46 -7.00 13.76
CA LEU A 189 2.26 -6.32 13.28
C LEU A 189 1.63 -6.99 12.06
N ARG A 190 2.46 -7.43 11.10
CA ARG A 190 2.03 -8.07 9.85
C ARG A 190 1.46 -9.46 10.10
N ASN A 191 2.08 -10.27 10.97
CA ASN A 191 1.56 -11.60 11.30
C ASN A 191 0.30 -11.54 12.17
N PHE A 192 0.16 -10.56 13.08
CA PHE A 192 -1.05 -10.41 13.90
C PHE A 192 -2.25 -9.92 13.07
N VAL A 193 -2.06 -8.96 12.17
CA VAL A 193 -3.13 -8.47 11.27
C VAL A 193 -3.44 -9.48 10.17
N GLY A 194 -2.43 -10.15 9.62
CA GLY A 194 -2.61 -11.25 8.68
C GLY A 194 -3.37 -12.43 9.28
N LEU A 195 -3.13 -12.74 10.56
CA LEU A 195 -3.88 -13.75 11.31
C LEU A 195 -5.36 -13.33 11.48
N CYS A 196 -5.68 -12.06 11.71
CA CYS A 196 -7.07 -11.60 11.77
C CYS A 196 -7.82 -11.71 10.43
N VAL A 197 -7.13 -11.52 9.30
CA VAL A 197 -7.74 -11.70 7.96
C VAL A 197 -7.85 -13.19 7.61
N LEU A 198 -6.87 -14.02 7.99
CA LEU A 198 -6.90 -15.48 7.82
C LEU A 198 -7.93 -16.17 8.72
N VAL A 199 -8.15 -15.68 9.95
CA VAL A 199 -9.18 -16.21 10.87
C VAL A 199 -10.58 -15.97 10.30
N ASN A 200 -10.83 -14.80 9.68
CA ASN A 200 -12.08 -14.55 8.97
C ASN A 200 -12.25 -15.46 7.73
N ALA A 201 -11.17 -15.77 7.01
CA ALA A 201 -11.23 -16.70 5.87
C ALA A 201 -11.46 -18.16 6.31
N LEU A 202 -10.90 -18.57 7.45
CA LEU A 202 -11.10 -19.91 8.03
C LEU A 202 -12.53 -20.11 8.57
N GLU A 203 -13.21 -19.07 9.07
CA GLU A 203 -14.63 -19.15 9.45
C GLU A 203 -15.54 -19.41 8.23
N VAL A 204 -15.20 -18.85 7.06
CA VAL A 204 -15.95 -19.07 5.82
C VAL A 204 -15.77 -20.50 5.30
N ASP A 205 -14.57 -21.08 5.41
CA ASP A 205 -14.32 -22.47 5.01
C ASP A 205 -14.90 -23.51 5.99
N LEU A 206 -14.93 -23.21 7.29
CA LEU A 206 -15.61 -24.06 8.27
C LEU A 206 -17.12 -24.10 8.01
N SER A 207 -17.73 -22.96 7.69
CA SER A 207 -19.14 -22.86 7.30
C SER A 207 -19.44 -23.60 5.99
N ALA A 208 -18.56 -23.48 4.98
CA ALA A 208 -18.73 -24.17 3.69
C ALA A 208 -18.62 -25.70 3.79
N ASN A 209 -17.77 -26.22 4.68
CA ASN A 209 -17.63 -27.67 4.93
C ASN A 209 -18.76 -28.23 5.81
N ILE A 210 -19.27 -27.46 6.79
CA ILE A 210 -20.44 -27.83 7.59
C ILE A 210 -21.70 -27.90 6.70
N VAL A 211 -21.90 -26.94 5.80
CA VAL A 211 -23.04 -26.94 4.86
C VAL A 211 -22.95 -28.07 3.83
N ARG A 212 -21.74 -28.45 3.40
CA ARG A 212 -21.53 -29.60 2.50
C ARG A 212 -21.82 -30.93 3.21
N GLY A 213 -21.33 -31.10 4.44
CA GLY A 213 -21.60 -32.28 5.27
C GLY A 213 -23.07 -32.43 5.64
N ALA A 214 -23.78 -31.34 5.91
CA ALA A 214 -25.22 -31.35 6.19
C ALA A 214 -26.06 -31.77 4.97
N LYS A 215 -25.66 -31.39 3.75
CA LYS A 215 -26.36 -31.80 2.51
C LYS A 215 -26.17 -33.27 2.20
N GLU A 216 -25.00 -33.85 2.47
CA GLU A 216 -24.76 -35.28 2.27
C GLU A 216 -25.51 -36.15 3.28
N LEU A 217 -25.59 -35.71 4.55
CA LEU A 217 -26.37 -36.38 5.59
C LEU A 217 -27.87 -36.38 5.29
N VAL A 218 -28.41 -35.24 4.84
CA VAL A 218 -29.82 -35.13 4.43
C VAL A 218 -30.11 -35.94 3.17
N GLY A 219 -29.21 -35.93 2.18
CA GLY A 219 -29.34 -36.75 0.97
C GLY A 219 -29.31 -38.26 1.25
N THR A 220 -28.49 -38.69 2.21
CA THR A 220 -28.40 -40.10 2.63
C THR A 220 -29.63 -40.53 3.44
N ALA A 221 -30.14 -39.67 4.33
CA ALA A 221 -31.35 -39.92 5.10
C ALA A 221 -32.59 -40.08 4.20
N ILE A 222 -32.73 -39.24 3.18
CA ILE A 222 -33.85 -39.32 2.21
C ILE A 222 -33.76 -40.61 1.37
N LYS A 223 -32.56 -41.06 1.00
CA LYS A 223 -32.37 -42.30 0.23
C LYS A 223 -32.71 -43.56 1.03
N VAL A 224 -32.44 -43.54 2.34
CA VAL A 224 -32.78 -44.65 3.26
C VAL A 224 -34.28 -44.72 3.55
N GLN A 225 -34.98 -43.58 3.55
CA GLN A 225 -36.44 -43.54 3.71
C GLN A 225 -37.21 -43.94 2.45
N SER A 226 -36.62 -43.78 1.26
CA SER A 226 -37.23 -44.13 -0.02
C SER A 226 -37.04 -45.59 -0.44
N SER A 227 -36.21 -46.38 0.29
CA SER A 227 -35.94 -47.79 -0.03
C SER A 227 -36.63 -48.78 0.93
N ARG A 228 -37.61 -48.32 1.70
CA ARG A 228 -38.55 -49.14 2.48
C ARG A 228 -39.95 -48.94 1.92
#